data_AF-A0A942DKU3-F1
#
_entry.id   AF-A0A942DKU3-F1
#
_cell.length_a   1.000
_cell.length_b   1.000
_cell.length_c   1.000
_cell.angle_alpha   90.00
_cell.angle_beta   90.00
_cell.angle_gamma   90.00
#
_symmetry.space_group_name_H-M   'P 1'
#
loop_
_entity.id
_entity.type
_entity.pdbx_description
1 polymer ?
#
loop_
_entity_poly.entity_id
_entity_poly.type
_entity_poly.pdbx_seq_one_letter_code
_entity_poly.pdbx_strand_id
1 'polypeptide(L)'
;MTDDSAKYDEKDIITLAAEALGISDPVKSEDLYNQIVLKVQKAFNNNQRDVASELQRLSKSIEASRNTEDSLAFKQRTCESMLKISMAERHKGKTPPVLAPTKPPLPFKNLEYLYVGCNDFDVDVRFYKDTIKAELLWAFDKSGSKVAAFKMAYGPVLLLANHKKAPSIEPIFSVDNLETAVKSLKEKGISKLDGPIDTPNGKAYSFKDLSGNQFSILQNENPEAMERAYSDKSNKSAIRFD
;
A
#
# COMPACT_ATOMS: atom_id res chain seq x y z
N MET A 1 -15.39 47.00 0.82
CA MET A 1 -15.39 45.64 0.27
C MET A 1 -14.14 45.51 -0.56
N THR A 2 -13.11 44.87 -0.03
CA THR A 2 -11.82 44.72 -0.71
C THR A 2 -11.95 43.65 -1.79
N ASP A 3 -11.72 44.10 -3.00
CA ASP A 3 -11.54 43.41 -4.28
C ASP A 3 -10.91 42.01 -4.15
N ASP A 4 -11.75 40.98 -4.33
CA ASP A 4 -11.41 39.55 -4.40
C ASP A 4 -10.83 39.23 -5.79
N SER A 5 -9.75 39.91 -6.16
CA SER A 5 -8.95 39.50 -7.32
C SER A 5 -8.41 38.09 -7.03
N ALA A 6 -8.91 37.10 -7.78
CA ALA A 6 -8.59 35.70 -7.55
C ALA A 6 -7.06 35.51 -7.56
N LYS A 7 -6.50 35.09 -6.42
CA LYS A 7 -5.04 34.95 -6.22
C LYS A 7 -4.42 33.88 -7.13
N TYR A 8 -5.25 33.08 -7.80
CA TYR A 8 -4.97 32.11 -8.85
C TYR A 8 -6.30 31.70 -9.51
N ASP A 9 -6.26 31.01 -10.65
CA ASP A 9 -7.46 30.46 -11.29
C ASP A 9 -7.90 29.15 -10.60
N GLU A 10 -9.05 29.17 -9.92
CA GLU A 10 -9.60 27.99 -9.26
C GLU A 10 -9.94 26.87 -10.25
N LYS A 11 -10.37 27.20 -11.47
CA LYS A 11 -10.71 26.19 -12.49
C LYS A 11 -9.48 25.41 -12.93
N ASP A 12 -8.35 26.08 -13.03
CA ASP A 12 -7.05 25.46 -13.31
C ASP A 12 -6.66 24.47 -12.21
N ILE A 13 -6.81 24.83 -10.93
CA ILE A 13 -6.54 23.92 -9.82
C ILE A 13 -7.48 22.71 -9.81
N ILE A 14 -8.77 22.91 -10.07
CA ILE A 14 -9.74 21.82 -10.15
C ILE A 14 -9.41 20.90 -11.33
N THR A 15 -8.97 21.45 -12.46
CA THR A 15 -8.55 20.67 -13.64
C THR A 15 -7.32 19.83 -13.33
N LEU A 16 -6.29 20.41 -12.71
CA LEU A 16 -5.09 19.69 -12.29
C LEU A 16 -5.42 18.59 -11.28
N ALA A 17 -6.32 18.85 -10.33
CA ALA A 17 -6.77 17.86 -9.35
C ALA A 17 -7.51 16.69 -10.05
N ALA A 18 -8.38 17.02 -11.01
CA ALA A 18 -9.12 16.03 -11.78
C ALA A 18 -8.19 15.13 -12.61
N GLU A 19 -7.15 15.71 -13.21
CA GLU A 19 -6.13 14.98 -13.95
C GLU A 19 -5.27 14.11 -13.01
N ALA A 20 -4.81 14.65 -11.89
CA ALA A 20 -4.01 13.93 -10.90
C ALA A 20 -4.73 12.71 -10.33
N LEU A 21 -6.05 12.80 -10.13
CA LEU A 21 -6.90 11.70 -9.68
C LEU A 21 -7.13 10.63 -10.76
N GLY A 22 -7.09 11.01 -12.05
CA GLY A 22 -7.34 10.10 -13.17
C GLY A 22 -6.09 9.41 -13.75
N ILE A 23 -4.90 9.83 -13.34
CA ILE A 23 -3.63 9.28 -13.82
C ILE A 23 -3.23 8.03 -13.03
N SER A 24 -2.95 6.93 -13.73
CA SER A 24 -2.43 5.69 -13.13
C SER A 24 -0.94 5.74 -12.76
N ASP A 25 -0.17 6.64 -13.38
CA ASP A 25 1.25 6.83 -13.11
C ASP A 25 1.45 7.62 -11.79
N PRO A 26 1.97 6.99 -10.73
CA PRO A 26 2.06 7.61 -9.42
C PRO A 26 3.02 8.80 -9.39
N VAL A 27 4.07 8.81 -10.22
CA VAL A 27 5.05 9.91 -10.25
C VAL A 27 4.42 11.15 -10.87
N LYS A 28 3.71 10.98 -11.99
CA LYS A 28 3.00 12.09 -12.66
C LYS A 28 1.86 12.63 -11.82
N SER A 29 1.12 11.75 -11.15
CA SER A 29 0.07 12.14 -10.21
C SER A 29 0.66 12.99 -9.07
N GLU A 30 1.77 12.56 -8.48
CA GLU A 30 2.47 13.31 -7.43
C GLU A 30 2.96 14.69 -7.92
N ASP A 31 3.52 14.79 -9.12
CA ASP A 31 3.97 16.06 -9.71
C ASP A 31 2.83 17.07 -9.87
N LEU A 32 1.63 16.62 -10.25
CA LEU A 32 0.45 17.49 -10.34
C LEU A 32 -0.01 17.98 -8.96
N TYR A 33 -0.01 17.12 -7.94
CA TYR A 33 -0.32 17.55 -6.57
C TYR A 33 0.72 18.55 -6.04
N ASN A 34 2.00 18.34 -6.34
CA ASN A 34 3.06 19.28 -6.00
C ASN A 34 2.83 20.64 -6.69
N GLN A 35 2.46 20.64 -7.97
CA GLN A 35 2.12 21.87 -8.70
C GLN A 35 0.94 22.62 -8.07
N ILE A 36 -0.13 21.90 -7.70
CA ILE A 36 -1.30 22.49 -7.01
C ILE A 36 -0.87 23.16 -5.71
N VAL A 37 -0.13 22.45 -4.86
CA VAL A 37 0.34 22.98 -3.57
C VAL A 37 1.24 24.20 -3.78
N LEU A 38 2.16 24.17 -4.74
CA LEU A 38 3.06 25.29 -5.03
C LEU A 38 2.30 26.52 -5.55
N LYS A 39 1.27 26.34 -6.39
CA LYS A 39 0.42 27.44 -6.87
C LYS A 39 -0.32 28.09 -5.71
N VAL A 40 -0.93 27.30 -4.83
CA VAL A 40 -1.64 27.81 -3.64
C VAL A 40 -0.64 28.47 -2.68
N GLN A 41 0.53 27.86 -2.42
CA GLN A 41 1.57 28.46 -1.59
C GLN A 41 2.01 29.83 -2.10
N LYS A 42 2.25 29.96 -3.41
CA LYS A 42 2.60 31.23 -4.04
C LYS A 42 1.49 32.28 -3.88
N ALA A 43 0.23 31.89 -4.08
CA ALA A 43 -0.93 32.77 -3.94
C ALA A 43 -1.11 33.33 -2.52
N PHE A 44 -0.73 32.56 -1.49
CA PHE A 44 -0.85 32.95 -0.09
C PHE A 44 0.49 33.30 0.57
N ASN A 45 1.50 33.71 -0.22
CA ASN A 45 2.81 34.13 0.28
C ASN A 45 3.44 33.12 1.26
N ASN A 46 3.24 31.83 1.00
CA ASN A 46 3.70 30.71 1.82
C ASN A 46 3.16 30.67 3.26
N ASN A 47 2.11 31.43 3.58
CA ASN A 47 1.43 31.33 4.87
C ASN A 47 0.74 29.97 5.00
N GLN A 48 1.32 29.09 5.81
CA GLN A 48 0.87 27.71 5.95
C GLN A 48 -0.58 27.58 6.43
N ARG A 49 -1.04 28.51 7.28
CA ARG A 49 -2.43 28.49 7.78
C ARG A 49 -3.41 28.79 6.65
N ASP A 50 -3.10 29.80 5.84
CA ASP A 50 -3.99 30.23 4.75
C ASP A 50 -3.97 29.21 3.61
N VAL A 51 -2.80 28.64 3.29
CA VAL A 51 -2.66 27.54 2.33
C VAL A 51 -3.48 26.33 2.74
N ALA A 52 -3.37 25.89 3.99
CA ALA A 52 -4.15 24.75 4.49
C ALA A 52 -5.65 25.04 4.47
N SER A 53 -6.06 26.26 4.84
CA SER A 53 -7.46 26.68 4.78
C SER A 53 -8.01 26.68 3.36
N GLU A 54 -7.19 27.10 2.39
CA GLU A 54 -7.58 27.13 0.98
C GLU A 54 -7.64 25.74 0.36
N LEU A 55 -6.66 24.87 0.63
CA LEU A 55 -6.73 23.47 0.19
C LEU A 55 -7.96 22.76 0.75
N GLN A 56 -8.32 23.06 2.00
CA GLN A 56 -9.56 22.58 2.60
C GLN A 56 -10.79 23.12 1.87
N ARG A 57 -10.81 24.40 1.47
CA ARG A 57 -11.91 24.98 0.66
C ARG A 57 -12.02 24.30 -0.70
N LEU A 58 -10.91 24.15 -1.42
CA LEU A 58 -10.84 23.48 -2.73
C LEU A 58 -11.32 22.03 -2.65
N SER A 59 -11.01 21.32 -1.56
CA SER A 59 -11.49 19.96 -1.37
C SER A 59 -13.03 19.87 -1.29
N LYS A 60 -13.69 20.91 -0.78
CA LYS A 60 -15.16 21.00 -0.77
C LYS A 60 -15.71 21.31 -2.17
N SER A 61 -15.01 22.13 -2.96
CA SER A 61 -15.36 22.35 -4.37
C SER A 61 -15.26 21.04 -5.18
N ILE A 62 -14.23 20.22 -4.93
CA ILE A 62 -14.06 18.91 -5.57
C ILE A 62 -15.17 17.96 -5.15
N GLU A 63 -15.50 17.90 -3.85
CA GLU A 63 -16.62 17.09 -3.34
C GLU A 63 -17.94 17.45 -4.02
N ALA A 64 -18.23 18.74 -4.17
CA ALA A 64 -19.46 19.23 -4.79
C ALA A 64 -19.54 18.98 -6.31
N SER A 65 -18.40 18.94 -7.00
CA SER A 65 -18.32 18.77 -8.46
C SER A 65 -18.10 17.32 -8.90
N ARG A 66 -17.60 16.46 -8.02
CA ARG A 66 -17.26 15.07 -8.29
C ARG A 66 -17.91 14.15 -7.24
N ASN A 67 -17.14 13.68 -6.27
CA ASN A 67 -17.61 12.78 -5.22
C ASN A 67 -16.74 12.90 -3.95
N THR A 68 -17.19 12.28 -2.86
CA THR A 68 -16.51 12.31 -1.57
C THR A 68 -15.16 11.59 -1.58
N GLU A 69 -14.99 10.53 -2.36
CA GLU A 69 -13.74 9.77 -2.46
C GLU A 69 -12.61 10.62 -3.09
N ASP A 70 -12.91 11.30 -4.18
CA ASP A 70 -12.01 12.24 -4.86
C ASP A 70 -11.61 13.40 -3.93
N SER A 71 -12.55 13.92 -3.13
CA SER A 71 -12.27 14.94 -2.12
C SER A 71 -11.32 14.44 -1.03
N LEU A 72 -11.52 13.21 -0.55
CA LEU A 72 -10.68 12.60 0.47
C LEU A 72 -9.26 12.35 -0.06
N ALA A 73 -9.15 11.79 -1.28
CA ALA A 73 -7.89 11.58 -1.96
C ALA A 73 -7.14 12.91 -2.17
N PHE A 74 -7.83 13.96 -2.62
CA PHE A 74 -7.25 15.29 -2.76
C PHE A 74 -6.71 15.85 -1.43
N LYS A 75 -7.47 15.74 -0.33
CA LYS A 75 -7.03 16.18 1.00
C LYS A 75 -5.76 15.45 1.44
N GLN A 76 -5.72 14.14 1.27
CA GLN A 76 -4.57 13.32 1.64
C GLN A 76 -3.33 13.72 0.82
N ARG A 77 -3.45 13.72 -0.51
CA ARG A 77 -2.33 13.97 -1.42
C ARG A 77 -1.77 15.37 -1.31
N THR A 78 -2.62 16.38 -1.19
CA THR A 78 -2.15 17.76 -0.99
C THR A 78 -1.48 17.96 0.37
N CYS A 79 -1.94 17.27 1.42
CA CYS A 79 -1.27 17.25 2.72
C CYS A 79 0.12 16.59 2.65
N GLU A 80 0.20 15.41 2.01
CA GLU A 80 1.47 14.70 1.77
C GLU A 80 2.47 15.59 1.00
N SER A 81 2.03 16.19 -0.12
CA SER A 81 2.85 17.12 -0.91
C SER A 81 3.31 18.34 -0.10
N MET A 82 2.42 18.96 0.68
CA MET A 82 2.76 20.12 1.51
C MET A 82 3.84 19.77 2.55
N LEU A 83 3.74 18.60 3.18
CA LEU A 83 4.75 18.10 4.11
C LEU A 83 6.09 17.85 3.40
N LYS A 84 6.09 17.16 2.26
CA LYS A 84 7.29 16.88 1.47
C LYS A 84 7.99 18.17 1.04
N ILE A 85 7.26 19.13 0.49
CA ILE A 85 7.78 20.44 0.07
C ILE A 85 8.35 21.20 1.28
N SER A 86 7.61 21.27 2.39
CA SER A 86 8.06 21.92 3.62
C SER A 86 9.32 21.28 4.20
N MET A 87 9.43 19.95 4.16
CA MET A 87 10.62 19.22 4.60
C MET A 87 11.81 19.49 3.68
N ALA A 88 11.60 19.46 2.36
CA ALA A 88 12.64 19.73 1.36
C ALA A 88 13.21 21.16 1.52
N GLU A 89 12.36 22.18 1.65
CA GLU A 89 12.79 23.56 1.87
C GLU A 89 13.50 23.74 3.22
N ARG A 90 13.05 23.05 4.29
CA ARG A 90 13.76 23.06 5.58
C ARG A 90 15.15 22.44 5.53
N HIS A 91 15.38 21.52 4.61
CA HIS A 91 16.67 20.84 4.41
C HIS A 91 17.54 21.51 3.33
N LYS A 92 16.98 22.42 2.53
CA LYS A 92 17.71 23.17 1.51
C LYS A 92 18.82 24.01 2.14
N GLY A 93 20.07 23.71 1.76
CA GLY A 93 21.24 24.40 2.30
C GLY A 93 21.63 24.02 3.73
N LYS A 94 20.94 23.05 4.36
CA LYS A 94 21.40 22.47 5.63
C LYS A 94 22.12 21.17 5.34
N THR A 95 23.27 20.98 5.96
CA THR A 95 23.85 19.65 6.11
C THR A 95 22.78 18.76 6.72
N PRO A 96 22.48 17.57 6.17
CA PRO A 96 21.58 16.63 6.82
C PRO A 96 21.99 16.54 8.28
N PRO A 97 21.05 16.59 9.25
CA PRO A 97 21.41 16.28 10.62
C PRO A 97 22.20 14.97 10.57
N VAL A 98 23.34 14.92 11.26
CA VAL A 98 24.04 13.66 11.48
C VAL A 98 23.04 12.81 12.25
N LEU A 99 22.24 12.04 11.51
CA LEU A 99 21.40 11.01 12.06
C LEU A 99 22.38 10.16 12.85
N ALA A 100 22.16 10.03 14.16
CA ALA A 100 22.79 8.95 14.94
C ALA A 100 22.80 7.71 14.05
N PRO A 101 23.95 7.00 13.92
CA PRO A 101 24.22 6.05 12.85
C PRO A 101 22.94 5.33 12.50
N THR A 102 22.44 5.59 11.28
CA THR A 102 21.13 5.15 10.85
C THR A 102 21.01 3.69 11.27
N LYS A 103 20.07 3.41 12.18
CA LYS A 103 19.72 2.04 12.52
C LYS A 103 19.62 1.34 11.16
N PRO A 104 20.44 0.31 10.87
CA PRO A 104 20.49 -0.27 9.54
C PRO A 104 19.04 -0.55 9.14
N PRO A 105 18.62 -0.17 7.92
CA PRO A 105 17.24 -0.29 7.51
C PRO A 105 16.77 -1.69 7.90
N LEU A 106 15.60 -1.76 8.53
CA LEU A 106 15.02 -3.05 8.89
C LEU A 106 15.06 -3.90 7.62
N PRO A 107 15.48 -5.17 7.70
CA PRO A 107 15.59 -6.01 6.51
C PRO A 107 14.23 -6.18 5.82
N PHE A 108 13.15 -5.98 6.58
CA PHE A 108 11.77 -6.08 6.14
C PHE A 108 11.29 -4.76 5.52
N LYS A 109 10.57 -4.88 4.42
CA LYS A 109 9.91 -3.78 3.69
C LYS A 109 8.43 -3.75 4.03
N ASN A 110 7.57 -4.11 3.09
CA ASN A 110 6.13 -4.05 3.27
C ASN A 110 5.64 -5.34 3.91
N LEU A 111 4.56 -5.25 4.69
CA LEU A 111 3.73 -6.40 4.97
C LEU A 111 2.91 -6.68 3.70
N GLU A 112 3.31 -7.69 2.93
CA GLU A 112 2.68 -8.03 1.66
C GLU A 112 1.38 -8.80 1.90
N TYR A 113 1.46 -9.81 2.78
CA TYR A 113 0.38 -10.74 3.03
C TYR A 113 0.15 -11.00 4.52
N LEU A 114 -1.12 -11.20 4.86
CA LEU A 114 -1.52 -11.91 6.08
C LEU A 114 -1.96 -13.31 5.68
N TYR A 115 -1.17 -14.32 6.03
CA TYR A 115 -1.47 -15.71 5.67
C TYR A 115 -2.25 -16.41 6.78
N VAL A 116 -3.57 -16.48 6.59
CA VAL A 116 -4.55 -16.86 7.59
C VAL A 116 -5.00 -18.31 7.37
N GLY A 117 -4.99 -19.09 8.44
CA GLY A 117 -5.56 -20.43 8.43
C GLY A 117 -7.08 -20.42 8.47
N CYS A 118 -7.71 -21.36 7.78
CA CYS A 118 -9.15 -21.62 7.83
C CYS A 118 -9.46 -23.03 8.32
N ASN A 119 -10.72 -23.28 8.69
CA ASN A 119 -11.17 -24.63 9.07
C ASN A 119 -11.99 -25.28 7.95
N ASP A 120 -12.84 -24.49 7.30
CA ASP A 120 -13.57 -24.86 6.09
C ASP A 120 -13.37 -23.76 5.06
N PHE A 121 -12.60 -24.07 4.01
CA PHE A 121 -12.22 -23.08 3.02
C PHE A 121 -13.41 -22.48 2.27
N ASP A 122 -14.36 -23.31 1.84
CA ASP A 122 -15.46 -22.85 0.98
C ASP A 122 -16.46 -22.03 1.81
N VAL A 123 -16.69 -22.41 3.08
CA VAL A 123 -17.51 -21.63 4.02
C VAL A 123 -16.85 -20.30 4.38
N ASP A 124 -15.56 -20.32 4.73
CA ASP A 124 -14.84 -19.12 5.16
C ASP A 124 -14.67 -18.13 3.98
N VAL A 125 -14.42 -18.62 2.75
CA VAL A 125 -14.41 -17.76 1.54
C VAL A 125 -15.75 -17.04 1.37
N ARG A 126 -16.88 -17.74 1.51
CA ARG A 126 -18.22 -17.11 1.40
C ARG A 126 -18.46 -16.10 2.52
N PHE A 127 -17.93 -16.33 3.72
CA PHE A 127 -17.99 -15.33 4.78
C PHE A 127 -17.27 -14.03 4.36
N TYR A 128 -16.04 -14.10 3.89
CA TYR A 128 -15.29 -12.91 3.44
C TYR A 128 -15.94 -12.26 2.20
N LYS A 129 -16.26 -13.03 1.16
CA LYS A 129 -16.84 -12.53 -0.11
C LYS A 129 -18.27 -12.04 0.05
N ASP A 130 -19.16 -12.86 0.61
CA ASP A 130 -20.60 -12.64 0.53
C ASP A 130 -21.15 -11.93 1.77
N THR A 131 -20.56 -12.16 2.96
CA THR A 131 -21.00 -11.53 4.22
C THR A 131 -20.27 -10.22 4.49
N ILE A 132 -18.93 -10.24 4.50
CA ILE A 132 -18.11 -9.03 4.72
C ILE A 132 -18.09 -8.13 3.47
N LYS A 133 -18.34 -8.68 2.28
CA LYS A 133 -18.21 -7.97 0.99
C LYS A 133 -16.76 -7.52 0.70
N ALA A 134 -15.78 -8.29 1.17
CA ALA A 134 -14.39 -8.08 0.78
C ALA A 134 -14.18 -8.45 -0.70
N GLU A 135 -13.28 -7.73 -1.37
CA GLU A 135 -12.96 -7.99 -2.77
C GLU A 135 -12.11 -9.26 -2.87
N LEU A 136 -12.66 -10.29 -3.53
CA LEU A 136 -11.91 -11.51 -3.88
C LEU A 136 -11.04 -11.21 -5.09
N LEU A 137 -9.71 -11.21 -4.90
CA LEU A 137 -8.74 -10.94 -5.97
C LEU A 137 -8.51 -12.18 -6.83
N TRP A 138 -8.28 -13.32 -6.20
CA TRP A 138 -8.08 -14.61 -6.85
C TRP A 138 -8.30 -15.78 -5.89
N ALA A 139 -8.56 -16.96 -6.43
CA ALA A 139 -8.59 -18.20 -5.66
C ALA A 139 -8.09 -19.38 -6.50
N PHE A 140 -7.36 -20.28 -5.88
CA PHE A 140 -6.77 -21.46 -6.52
C PHE A 140 -6.88 -22.71 -5.66
N ASP A 141 -7.04 -23.85 -6.33
CA ASP A 141 -6.83 -25.20 -5.79
C ASP A 141 -5.65 -25.83 -6.55
N LYS A 142 -4.57 -26.10 -5.84
CA LYS A 142 -3.45 -26.89 -6.37
C LYS A 142 -3.29 -28.16 -5.55
N SER A 143 -3.82 -29.26 -6.08
CA SER A 143 -3.71 -30.59 -5.47
C SER A 143 -4.25 -30.64 -4.03
N GLY A 144 -5.37 -29.97 -3.77
CA GLY A 144 -6.00 -29.91 -2.45
C GLY A 144 -5.47 -28.78 -1.55
N SER A 145 -4.42 -28.08 -1.95
CA SER A 145 -3.97 -26.84 -1.30
C SER A 145 -4.75 -25.67 -1.88
N LYS A 146 -5.84 -25.31 -1.20
CA LYS A 146 -6.70 -24.18 -1.58
C LYS A 146 -6.23 -22.89 -0.91
N VAL A 147 -6.11 -21.83 -1.71
CA VAL A 147 -5.78 -20.48 -1.24
C VAL A 147 -6.67 -19.45 -1.94
N ALA A 148 -7.23 -18.50 -1.20
CA ALA A 148 -7.96 -17.35 -1.73
C ALA A 148 -7.33 -16.06 -1.22
N ALA A 149 -7.23 -15.05 -2.09
CA ALA A 149 -6.73 -13.73 -1.76
C ALA A 149 -7.86 -12.71 -1.72
N PHE A 150 -7.88 -11.95 -0.63
CA PHE A 150 -8.85 -10.89 -0.40
C PHE A 150 -8.18 -9.56 -0.16
N LYS A 151 -8.75 -8.51 -0.73
CA LYS A 151 -8.51 -7.14 -0.31
C LYS A 151 -9.56 -6.74 0.71
N MET A 152 -9.13 -6.64 1.96
CA MET A 152 -10.00 -6.26 3.09
C MET A 152 -10.15 -4.75 3.22
N ALA A 153 -9.07 -4.02 2.97
CA ALA A 153 -8.96 -2.57 3.02
C ALA A 153 -7.68 -2.16 2.27
N TYR A 154 -7.30 -0.88 2.35
CA TYR A 154 -5.94 -0.47 2.01
C TYR A 154 -4.92 -1.14 2.95
N GLY A 155 -3.93 -1.84 2.41
CA GLY A 155 -2.91 -2.54 3.18
C GLY A 155 -2.59 -3.94 2.64
N PRO A 156 -2.15 -4.88 3.49
CA PRO A 156 -1.74 -6.22 3.07
C PRO A 156 -2.91 -7.01 2.50
N VAL A 157 -2.62 -7.88 1.54
CA VAL A 157 -3.59 -8.85 1.01
C VAL A 157 -3.77 -9.97 2.03
N LEU A 158 -5.03 -10.33 2.32
CA LEU A 158 -5.34 -11.47 3.17
C LEU A 158 -5.34 -12.73 2.32
N LEU A 159 -4.46 -13.68 2.64
CA LEU A 159 -4.44 -15.01 2.04
C LEU A 159 -5.12 -15.98 2.99
N LEU A 160 -6.25 -16.56 2.59
CA LEU A 160 -6.93 -17.60 3.34
C LEU A 160 -6.49 -18.96 2.81
N ALA A 161 -5.97 -19.85 3.67
CA ALA A 161 -5.46 -21.16 3.27
C ALA A 161 -6.00 -22.32 4.10
N ASN A 162 -6.42 -23.38 3.41
CA ASN A 162 -6.98 -24.59 4.04
C ASN A 162 -5.92 -25.48 4.71
N HIS A 163 -4.67 -25.40 4.27
CA HIS A 163 -3.57 -26.18 4.81
C HIS A 163 -2.92 -25.51 6.04
N LYS A 164 -3.44 -24.33 6.45
CA LYS A 164 -3.10 -23.68 7.72
C LYS A 164 -4.30 -23.82 8.65
N LYS A 165 -4.10 -24.39 9.84
CA LYS A 165 -5.18 -24.60 10.81
C LYS A 165 -5.57 -23.29 11.49
N ALA A 166 -6.86 -22.96 11.52
CA ALA A 166 -7.38 -21.85 12.32
C ALA A 166 -7.40 -22.17 13.83
N PRO A 167 -7.20 -21.18 14.72
CA PRO A 167 -6.78 -19.81 14.44
C PRO A 167 -5.26 -19.75 14.19
N SER A 168 -4.85 -19.19 13.06
CA SER A 168 -3.45 -18.85 12.81
C SER A 168 -3.34 -17.71 11.80
N ILE A 169 -2.36 -16.83 12.02
CA ILE A 169 -2.02 -15.73 11.11
C ILE A 169 -0.50 -15.71 11.01
N GLU A 170 0.02 -15.76 9.80
CA GLU A 170 1.43 -15.62 9.49
C GLU A 170 1.64 -14.35 8.65
N PRO A 171 2.23 -13.29 9.23
CA PRO A 171 2.62 -12.10 8.48
C PRO A 171 3.77 -12.40 7.53
N ILE A 172 3.64 -12.03 6.25
CA ILE A 172 4.68 -12.19 5.23
C ILE A 172 5.20 -10.82 4.82
N PHE A 173 6.47 -10.55 5.11
CA PHE A 173 7.13 -9.30 4.76
C PHE A 173 7.96 -9.43 3.48
N SER A 174 7.97 -8.41 2.63
CA SER A 174 8.92 -8.34 1.52
C SER A 174 10.32 -7.96 1.97
N VAL A 175 11.32 -8.40 1.21
CA VAL A 175 12.73 -8.04 1.36
C VAL A 175 13.36 -7.80 -0.01
N ASP A 176 14.34 -6.89 -0.09
CA ASP A 176 15.05 -6.61 -1.35
C ASP A 176 15.92 -7.79 -1.80
N ASN A 177 16.58 -8.44 -0.84
CA ASN A 177 17.47 -9.57 -1.06
C ASN A 177 17.28 -10.63 0.04
N LEU A 178 16.72 -11.78 -0.33
CA LEU A 178 16.35 -12.85 0.59
C LEU A 178 17.57 -13.43 1.30
N GLU A 179 18.67 -13.66 0.58
CA GLU A 179 19.89 -14.25 1.13
C GLU A 179 20.50 -13.36 2.22
N THR A 180 20.56 -12.05 1.95
CA THR A 180 21.06 -11.05 2.89
C THR A 180 20.16 -10.93 4.12
N ALA A 181 18.84 -10.94 3.92
CA ALA A 181 17.88 -10.93 5.03
C ALA A 181 18.02 -12.18 5.91
N VAL A 182 18.07 -13.38 5.31
CA VAL A 182 18.29 -14.66 6.01
C VAL A 182 19.58 -14.65 6.81
N LYS A 183 20.69 -14.18 6.22
CA LYS A 183 21.97 -14.05 6.92
C LYS A 183 21.85 -13.13 8.13
N SER A 184 21.22 -11.96 7.97
CA SER A 184 21.01 -11.01 9.07
C SER A 184 20.16 -11.59 10.20
N LEU A 185 19.12 -12.37 9.89
CA LEU A 185 18.28 -13.02 10.90
C LEU A 185 19.07 -14.06 11.71
N LYS A 186 19.90 -14.87 11.03
CA LYS A 186 20.79 -15.85 11.68
C LYS A 186 21.80 -15.18 12.62
N GLU A 187 22.44 -14.10 12.15
CA GLU A 187 23.38 -13.31 12.97
C GLU A 187 22.72 -12.70 14.21
N LYS A 188 21.41 -12.45 14.16
CA LYS A 188 20.60 -11.94 15.28
C LYS A 188 20.01 -13.05 16.17
N GLY A 189 20.41 -14.30 15.97
CA GLY A 189 20.02 -15.42 16.83
C GLY A 189 18.74 -16.16 16.40
N ILE A 190 18.16 -15.83 15.25
CA ILE A 190 17.06 -16.64 14.66
C ILE A 190 17.68 -17.84 13.97
N SER A 191 17.85 -18.92 14.73
CA SER A 191 18.56 -20.12 14.29
C SER A 191 17.69 -21.07 13.46
N LYS A 192 16.36 -21.01 13.58
CA LYS A 192 15.40 -21.85 12.86
C LYS A 192 14.67 -21.05 11.79
N LEU A 193 15.08 -21.24 10.55
CA LEU A 193 14.46 -20.69 9.35
C LEU A 193 14.04 -21.86 8.46
N ASP A 194 12.77 -21.93 8.13
CA ASP A 194 12.17 -22.96 7.28
C ASP A 194 12.13 -22.44 5.83
N GLY A 195 12.91 -23.05 4.94
CA GLY A 195 13.00 -22.65 3.54
C GLY A 195 14.34 -22.99 2.88
N PRO A 196 14.57 -22.53 1.64
CA PRO A 196 13.66 -21.69 0.86
C PRO A 196 12.45 -22.48 0.37
N ILE A 197 11.28 -21.83 0.31
CA ILE A 197 10.07 -22.36 -0.31
C ILE A 197 9.81 -21.57 -1.59
N ASP A 198 9.59 -22.28 -2.70
CA ASP A 198 9.18 -21.64 -3.95
C ASP A 198 7.71 -21.26 -3.89
N THR A 199 7.43 -19.97 -4.07
CA THR A 199 6.08 -19.42 -4.21
C THR A 199 5.91 -18.85 -5.62
N PRO A 200 4.68 -18.64 -6.09
CA PRO A 200 4.44 -17.99 -7.39
C PRO A 200 5.10 -16.60 -7.53
N ASN A 201 5.26 -15.88 -6.42
CA ASN A 201 5.84 -14.53 -6.38
C ASN A 201 7.36 -14.52 -6.22
N GLY A 202 7.98 -15.65 -5.88
CA GLY A 202 9.42 -15.76 -5.57
C GLY A 202 9.69 -16.66 -4.37
N LYS A 203 10.93 -16.64 -3.87
CA LYS A 203 11.34 -17.51 -2.75
C LYS A 203 11.01 -16.88 -1.40
N ALA A 204 10.60 -17.72 -0.45
CA ALA A 204 10.31 -17.32 0.91
C ALA A 204 11.04 -18.18 1.96
N TYR A 205 11.21 -17.61 3.16
CA TYR A 205 11.59 -18.33 4.38
C TYR A 205 10.62 -17.99 5.50
N SER A 206 10.26 -18.97 6.30
CA SER A 206 9.49 -18.79 7.53
C SER A 206 10.38 -18.89 8.76
N PHE A 207 10.01 -18.22 9.84
CA PHE A 207 10.64 -18.35 11.15
C PHE A 207 9.60 -18.13 12.25
N LYS A 208 9.99 -18.42 13.49
CA LYS A 208 9.16 -18.14 14.67
C LYS A 208 9.82 -17.12 15.57
N ASP A 209 9.02 -16.26 16.18
CA ASP A 209 9.47 -15.43 17.28
C ASP A 209 9.65 -16.26 18.57
N LEU A 210 10.02 -15.57 19.66
CA LEU A 210 10.23 -16.21 20.96
C LEU A 210 8.95 -16.79 21.58
N SER A 211 7.78 -16.32 21.16
CA SER A 211 6.46 -16.83 21.60
C SER A 211 5.94 -17.95 20.70
N GLY A 212 6.64 -18.27 19.61
CA GLY A 212 6.23 -19.27 18.63
C GLY A 212 5.32 -18.75 17.52
N ASN A 213 5.06 -17.44 17.44
CA ASN A 213 4.31 -16.85 16.34
C ASN A 213 5.11 -16.98 15.05
N GLN A 214 4.44 -17.39 13.97
CA GLN A 214 5.08 -17.62 12.69
C GLN A 214 5.09 -16.35 11.84
N PHE A 215 6.24 -16.09 11.22
CA PHE A 215 6.49 -14.98 10.29
C PHE A 215 7.17 -15.52 9.04
N SER A 216 7.04 -14.81 7.93
CA SER A 216 7.78 -15.10 6.71
C SER A 216 8.41 -13.86 6.09
N ILE A 217 9.50 -14.09 5.36
CA ILE A 217 10.10 -13.12 4.45
C ILE A 217 10.06 -13.65 3.02
N LEU A 218 9.75 -12.78 2.07
CA LEU A 218 9.61 -13.08 0.64
C LEU A 218 10.42 -12.07 -0.18
N GLN A 219 11.23 -12.54 -1.11
CA GLN A 219 11.72 -11.69 -2.20
C GLN A 219 10.70 -11.78 -3.34
N ASN A 220 9.91 -10.72 -3.51
CA ASN A 220 8.84 -10.68 -4.50
C ASN A 220 9.41 -10.28 -5.87
N GLU A 221 9.67 -11.28 -6.69
CA GLU A 221 10.24 -11.13 -8.04
C GLU A 221 9.15 -11.06 -9.11
N ASN A 222 7.91 -11.42 -8.74
CA ASN A 222 6.79 -11.45 -9.67
C ASN A 222 5.47 -11.04 -8.98
N PRO A 223 5.26 -9.74 -8.69
CA PRO A 223 4.14 -9.29 -7.86
C PRO A 223 2.75 -9.65 -8.39
N GLU A 224 2.56 -9.61 -9.71
CA GLU A 224 1.26 -9.85 -10.37
C GLU A 224 1.10 -11.29 -10.88
N ALA A 225 1.94 -12.23 -10.41
CA ALA A 225 1.94 -13.62 -10.90
C ALA A 225 0.56 -14.27 -10.79
N MET A 226 -0.10 -14.03 -9.65
CA MET A 226 -1.35 -14.70 -9.30
C MET A 226 -2.54 -14.07 -10.00
N GLU A 227 -2.59 -12.74 -10.11
CA GLU A 227 -3.61 -11.98 -10.81
C GLU A 227 -3.63 -12.34 -12.29
N ARG A 228 -2.45 -12.44 -12.93
CA ARG A 228 -2.35 -12.88 -14.33
C ARG A 228 -2.78 -14.33 -14.50
N ALA A 229 -2.32 -15.24 -13.63
CA ALA A 229 -2.72 -16.64 -13.67
C ALA A 229 -4.23 -16.84 -13.42
N TYR A 230 -4.84 -15.97 -12.61
CA TYR A 230 -6.27 -16.00 -12.31
C TYR A 230 -7.08 -15.29 -13.40
N SER A 231 -6.51 -14.39 -14.18
CA SER A 231 -7.20 -13.78 -15.32
C SER A 231 -7.32 -14.74 -16.51
N ASP A 232 -6.45 -15.75 -16.59
CA ASP A 232 -6.54 -16.83 -17.58
C ASP A 232 -7.75 -17.73 -17.30
N LYS A 233 -8.77 -17.63 -18.15
CA LYS A 233 -10.01 -18.43 -18.06
C LYS A 233 -9.79 -19.92 -18.32
N SER A 234 -8.67 -20.30 -18.94
CA SER A 234 -8.34 -21.70 -19.20
C SER A 234 -7.64 -22.38 -18.01
N ASN A 235 -7.24 -21.60 -16.99
CA ASN A 235 -6.54 -22.12 -15.83
C ASN A 235 -7.46 -22.98 -14.96
N LYS A 236 -7.28 -24.30 -15.07
CA LYS A 236 -8.07 -25.31 -14.35
C LYS A 236 -7.87 -25.31 -12.83
N SER A 237 -6.81 -24.67 -12.34
CA SER A 237 -6.56 -24.56 -10.90
C SER A 237 -7.32 -23.39 -10.29
N ALA A 238 -7.84 -22.45 -11.10
CA ALA A 238 -8.56 -21.29 -10.59
C ALA A 238 -9.94 -21.70 -10.07
N ILE A 239 -10.25 -21.35 -8.82
CA ILE A 239 -11.57 -21.54 -8.22
C ILE A 239 -12.40 -20.29 -8.52
N ARG A 240 -13.55 -20.46 -9.19
CA ARG A 240 -14.47 -19.36 -9.48
C ARG A 240 -15.69 -19.50 -8.60
N PHE A 241 -15.93 -18.47 -7.79
CA PHE A 241 -17.12 -18.37 -6.96
C PHE A 241 -18.15 -17.54 -7.69
N ASP A 242 -19.31 -18.13 -7.94
CA ASP A 242 -20.48 -17.43 -8.46
C ASP A 242 -20.99 -16.36 -7.47
#